data_AF-A0AAD2BV36-F1
#
_entry.id   AF-A0AAD2BV36-F1
#
_cell.length_a   1.000
_cell.length_b   1.000
_cell.length_c   1.000
_cell.angle_alpha   90.00
_cell.angle_beta   90.00
_cell.angle_gamma   90.00
#
_symmetry.space_group_name_H-M   'P 1'
#
loop_
_entity.id
_entity.type
_entity.pdbx_description
1 polymer ?
#
loop_
_entity_poly.entity_id
_entity_poly.type
_entity_poly.pdbx_seq_one_letter_code
_entity_poly.pdbx_strand_id
1 'polypeptide(L)'
;MKKLAAFLIALATGAGFLMTAPANAAPTAGKEYKVLQTPQPVPAGKIEVTEFFWYGCPHCYDFENTWTAWVAKQGKDVVIKRVPVAFNAKLEPHTRIYYTLEALGKLDAKDASGKTLHDRVFDQLHKNYRSMSELDDIAKFMAANGVDEKQFRDTYNSFSVNANTKRAAQLADQYKIEGVPTVVVQGKYTTSPADAGSNVGAAQTLDYLVDQVRNRKM
;
A
#
# COMPACT_ATOMS: atom_id res chain seq x y z
N MET A 1 50.84 -24.92 61.53
CA MET A 1 50.86 -24.39 60.15
C MET A 1 49.81 -25.14 59.33
N LYS A 2 49.11 -24.41 58.45
CA LYS A 2 48.13 -24.84 57.44
C LYS A 2 46.69 -25.11 57.93
N LYS A 3 45.90 -24.03 57.90
CA LYS A 3 44.42 -24.01 57.92
C LYS A 3 43.91 -24.51 56.57
N LEU A 4 42.96 -25.45 56.56
CA LEU A 4 42.20 -25.84 55.38
C LEU A 4 40.88 -25.07 55.40
N ALA A 5 40.72 -24.13 54.46
CA ALA A 5 39.50 -23.39 54.23
C ALA A 5 38.60 -24.21 53.29
N ALA A 6 37.40 -24.56 53.75
CA ALA A 6 36.35 -25.14 52.93
C ALA A 6 35.64 -24.01 52.17
N PHE A 7 35.74 -24.02 50.84
CA PHE A 7 34.99 -23.13 49.96
C PHE A 7 33.60 -23.74 49.72
N LEU A 8 32.56 -23.10 50.27
CA LEU A 8 31.17 -23.36 49.93
C LEU A 8 30.84 -22.64 48.61
N ILE A 9 30.65 -23.40 47.54
CA ILE A 9 30.12 -22.91 46.27
C ILE A 9 28.61 -22.75 46.44
N ALA A 10 28.14 -21.52 46.58
CA ALA A 10 26.72 -21.20 46.52
C ALA A 10 26.25 -21.23 45.06
N LEU A 11 25.42 -22.21 44.70
CA LEU A 11 24.66 -22.20 43.45
C LEU A 11 23.59 -21.11 43.53
N ALA A 12 23.83 -19.96 42.90
CA ALA A 12 22.79 -18.98 42.64
C ALA A 12 21.93 -19.47 41.46
N THR A 13 20.73 -19.96 41.75
CA THR A 13 19.68 -20.20 40.75
C THR A 13 19.23 -18.87 40.16
N GLY A 14 19.78 -18.51 39.00
CA GLY A 14 19.30 -17.38 38.21
C GLY A 14 17.91 -17.67 37.65
N ALA A 15 16.87 -17.16 38.29
CA ALA A 15 15.54 -17.08 37.71
C ALA A 15 15.58 -16.08 36.55
N GLY A 16 15.64 -16.60 35.31
CA GLY A 16 15.53 -15.79 34.11
C GLY A 16 14.18 -15.09 34.07
N PHE A 17 14.19 -13.76 34.28
CA PHE A 17 13.06 -12.90 33.98
C PHE A 17 12.84 -12.95 32.47
N LEU A 18 11.90 -13.79 32.02
CA LEU A 18 11.37 -13.71 30.67
C LEU A 18 10.67 -12.36 30.54
N MET A 19 11.36 -11.38 29.96
CA MET A 19 10.76 -10.15 29.47
C MET A 19 9.76 -10.54 28.38
N THR A 20 8.50 -10.77 28.75
CA THR A 20 7.41 -10.83 27.79
C THR A 20 7.33 -9.44 27.15
N ALA A 21 7.79 -9.32 25.91
CA ALA A 21 7.58 -8.11 25.13
C ALA A 21 6.08 -7.76 25.18
N PRO A 22 5.70 -6.47 25.34
CA PRO A 22 4.31 -6.10 25.35
C PRO A 22 3.65 -6.59 24.06
N ALA A 23 2.65 -7.45 24.19
CA ALA A 23 1.78 -7.78 23.08
C ALA A 23 1.09 -6.48 22.67
N ASN A 24 1.36 -5.98 21.46
CA ASN A 24 0.58 -4.88 20.90
C ASN A 24 -0.90 -5.29 20.98
N ALA A 25 -1.71 -4.46 21.62
CA ALA A 25 -3.14 -4.69 21.70
C ALA A 25 -3.72 -4.87 20.29
N ALA A 26 -4.65 -5.80 20.13
CA ALA A 26 -5.27 -6.05 18.83
C ALA A 26 -5.94 -4.76 18.30
N PRO A 27 -5.84 -4.48 16.98
CA PRO A 27 -6.51 -3.33 16.37
C PRO A 27 -8.01 -3.30 16.68
N THR A 28 -8.55 -2.10 16.92
CA THR A 28 -9.94 -1.88 17.32
C THR A 28 -10.71 -1.03 16.29
N ALA A 29 -11.99 -1.37 16.09
CA ALA A 29 -12.86 -0.62 15.19
C ALA A 29 -13.10 0.79 15.73
N GLY A 30 -13.08 1.79 14.84
CA GLY A 30 -13.19 3.21 15.19
C GLY A 30 -11.88 3.86 15.60
N LYS A 31 -10.78 3.09 15.73
CA LYS A 31 -9.44 3.59 16.04
C LYS A 31 -8.45 3.21 14.94
N GLU A 32 -7.87 2.01 14.99
CA GLU A 32 -6.87 1.57 14.01
C GLU A 32 -7.50 1.23 12.64
N TYR A 33 -8.77 0.85 12.61
CA TYR A 33 -9.54 0.66 11.38
C TYR A 33 -10.99 1.13 11.55
N LYS A 34 -11.68 1.38 10.44
CA LYS A 34 -13.09 1.75 10.39
C LYS A 34 -13.88 0.71 9.60
N VAL A 35 -15.19 0.70 9.79
CA VAL A 35 -16.12 -0.18 9.07
C VAL A 35 -16.97 0.66 8.14
N LEU A 36 -16.92 0.37 6.85
CA LEU A 36 -17.80 0.98 5.86
C LEU A 36 -19.24 0.59 6.15
N GLN A 37 -20.10 1.59 6.25
CA GLN A 37 -21.54 1.38 6.48
C GLN A 37 -22.18 0.58 5.35
N THR A 38 -21.73 0.81 4.12
CA THR A 38 -22.17 0.07 2.92
C THR A 38 -20.98 -0.72 2.36
N PRO A 39 -20.85 -2.02 2.69
CA PRO A 39 -19.82 -2.87 2.11
C PRO A 39 -19.93 -2.94 0.59
N GLN A 40 -18.78 -2.95 -0.07
CA GLN A 40 -18.68 -3.06 -1.52
C GLN A 40 -18.53 -4.52 -1.95
N PRO A 41 -19.11 -4.91 -3.09
CA PRO A 41 -19.02 -6.27 -3.57
C PRO A 41 -17.59 -6.63 -3.93
N VAL A 42 -17.15 -7.81 -3.51
CA VAL A 42 -15.82 -8.36 -3.79
C VAL A 42 -15.94 -9.79 -4.33
N PRO A 43 -14.98 -10.29 -5.12
CA PRO A 43 -15.02 -11.64 -5.66
C PRO A 43 -15.13 -12.71 -4.57
N ALA A 44 -15.96 -13.73 -4.82
CA ALA A 44 -16.10 -14.85 -3.91
C ALA A 44 -14.80 -15.69 -3.85
N GLY A 45 -14.48 -16.22 -2.66
CA GLY A 45 -13.38 -17.16 -2.47
C GLY A 45 -11.97 -16.53 -2.41
N LYS A 46 -11.86 -15.21 -2.42
CA LYS A 46 -10.61 -14.47 -2.22
C LYS A 46 -10.79 -13.34 -1.22
N ILE A 47 -9.68 -12.97 -0.58
CA ILE A 47 -9.61 -11.80 0.29
C ILE A 47 -9.13 -10.63 -0.56
N GLU A 48 -10.02 -9.68 -0.85
CA GLU A 48 -9.63 -8.50 -1.63
C GLU A 48 -9.03 -7.43 -0.72
N VAL A 49 -7.87 -6.91 -1.09
CA VAL A 49 -7.24 -5.76 -0.43
C VAL A 49 -6.92 -4.70 -1.46
N THR A 50 -7.58 -3.55 -1.32
CA THR A 50 -7.55 -2.47 -2.29
C THR A 50 -6.91 -1.23 -1.68
N GLU A 51 -5.78 -0.80 -2.21
CA GLU A 51 -5.17 0.47 -1.87
C GLU A 51 -5.75 1.59 -2.74
N PHE A 52 -6.23 2.66 -2.11
CA PHE A 52 -6.52 3.93 -2.74
C PHE A 52 -5.34 4.87 -2.50
N PHE A 53 -4.73 5.36 -3.57
CA PHE A 53 -3.53 6.18 -3.50
C PHE A 53 -3.56 7.31 -4.52
N TRP A 54 -2.63 8.26 -4.41
CA TRP A 54 -2.39 9.26 -5.45
C TRP A 54 -0.88 9.49 -5.59
N TYR A 55 -0.35 9.48 -6.81
CA TYR A 55 1.09 9.67 -7.04
C TYR A 55 1.63 10.98 -6.44
N GLY A 56 0.81 12.03 -6.36
CA GLY A 56 1.22 13.32 -5.80
C GLY A 56 1.10 13.42 -4.28
N CYS A 57 0.61 12.38 -3.59
CA CYS A 57 0.47 12.39 -2.14
C CYS A 57 1.79 11.99 -1.46
N PRO A 58 2.38 12.84 -0.60
CA PRO A 58 3.62 12.51 0.12
C PRO A 58 3.47 11.27 1.01
N HIS A 59 2.33 11.13 1.69
CA HIS A 59 2.08 9.98 2.56
C HIS A 59 1.91 8.66 1.79
N CYS A 60 1.40 8.69 0.55
CA CYS A 60 1.39 7.50 -0.30
C CYS A 60 2.82 7.09 -0.66
N TYR A 61 3.65 8.06 -1.02
CA TYR A 61 5.05 7.81 -1.36
C TYR A 61 5.84 7.24 -0.17
N ASP A 62 5.66 7.79 1.03
CA ASP A 62 6.28 7.27 2.26
C ASP A 62 5.77 5.87 2.63
N PHE A 63 4.51 5.56 2.31
CA PHE A 63 3.88 4.27 2.60
C PHE A 63 4.29 3.16 1.63
N GLU A 64 4.70 3.48 0.40
CA GLU A 64 4.92 2.51 -0.69
C GLU A 64 5.89 1.38 -0.29
N ASN A 65 6.99 1.69 0.40
CA ASN A 65 7.94 0.67 0.87
C ASN A 65 7.29 -0.33 1.85
N THR A 66 6.41 0.16 2.72
CA THR A 66 5.71 -0.70 3.69
C THR A 66 4.62 -1.51 2.99
N TRP A 67 3.88 -0.88 2.09
CA TRP A 67 2.84 -1.52 1.30
C TRP A 67 3.39 -2.64 0.41
N THR A 68 4.42 -2.37 -0.39
CA THR A 68 5.06 -3.37 -1.26
C THR A 68 5.63 -4.55 -0.47
N ALA A 69 6.28 -4.28 0.66
CA ALA A 69 6.78 -5.33 1.55
C ALA A 69 5.66 -6.16 2.19
N TRP A 70 4.51 -5.55 2.48
CA TRP A 70 3.34 -6.25 3.00
C TRP A 70 2.67 -7.11 1.92
N VAL A 71 2.50 -6.57 0.70
CA VAL A 71 1.96 -7.26 -0.47
C VAL A 71 2.79 -8.49 -0.81
N ALA A 72 4.12 -8.38 -0.80
CA ALA A 72 5.02 -9.48 -1.14
C ALA A 72 4.93 -10.70 -0.18
N LYS A 73 4.36 -10.52 1.02
CA LYS A 73 4.17 -11.59 2.01
C LYS A 73 2.84 -12.33 1.84
N GLN A 74 1.91 -11.81 1.04
CA GLN A 74 0.56 -12.34 0.97
C GLN A 74 0.49 -13.67 0.21
N GLY A 75 -0.42 -14.53 0.64
CA GLY A 75 -0.72 -15.80 -0.02
C GLY A 75 -1.61 -15.62 -1.26
N LYS A 76 -1.77 -16.73 -2.02
CA LYS A 76 -2.62 -16.76 -3.23
C LYS A 76 -4.11 -16.52 -2.95
N ASP A 77 -4.53 -16.61 -1.69
CA ASP A 77 -5.89 -16.33 -1.23
C ASP A 77 -6.19 -14.83 -1.17
N VAL A 78 -5.18 -13.97 -1.17
CA VAL A 78 -5.31 -12.51 -1.17
C VAL A 78 -5.16 -11.97 -2.59
N VAL A 79 -6.06 -11.08 -2.99
CA VAL A 79 -6.02 -10.35 -4.26
C VAL A 79 -5.74 -8.89 -3.96
N ILE A 80 -4.65 -8.38 -4.51
CA ILE A 80 -4.24 -6.99 -4.33
C ILE A 80 -4.76 -6.15 -5.49
N LYS A 81 -5.34 -5.00 -5.17
CA LYS A 81 -5.73 -3.97 -6.13
C LYS A 81 -5.16 -2.63 -5.71
N ARG A 82 -4.87 -1.77 -6.69
CA ARG A 82 -4.64 -0.35 -6.45
C ARG A 82 -5.63 0.46 -7.28
N VAL A 83 -6.13 1.53 -6.68
CA VAL A 83 -7.05 2.48 -7.30
C VAL A 83 -6.44 3.87 -7.13
N PRO A 84 -5.84 4.44 -8.19
CA PRO A 84 -5.41 5.83 -8.16
C PRO A 84 -6.62 6.77 -8.02
N VAL A 85 -6.53 7.75 -7.13
CA VAL A 85 -7.58 8.72 -6.85
C VAL A 85 -7.17 10.10 -7.35
N ALA A 86 -8.05 10.70 -8.16
CA ALA A 86 -7.99 12.11 -8.52
C ALA A 86 -9.11 12.87 -7.82
N PHE A 87 -8.79 13.62 -6.77
CA PHE A 87 -9.77 14.42 -6.02
C PHE A 87 -10.32 15.63 -6.79
N ASN A 88 -9.71 15.98 -7.92
CA ASN A 88 -10.22 16.95 -8.87
C ASN A 88 -9.62 16.71 -10.26
N ALA A 89 -10.19 17.35 -11.27
CA ALA A 89 -9.79 17.17 -12.67
C ALA A 89 -8.30 17.46 -12.95
N LYS A 90 -7.66 18.37 -12.20
CA LYS A 90 -6.24 18.68 -12.40
C LYS A 90 -5.32 17.53 -11.98
N LEU A 91 -5.81 16.61 -11.14
CA LEU A 91 -5.06 15.45 -10.66
C LEU A 91 -5.32 14.19 -11.52
N GLU A 92 -6.28 14.24 -12.45
CA GLU A 92 -6.60 13.14 -13.36
C GLU A 92 -5.38 12.58 -14.12
N PRO A 93 -4.41 13.40 -14.58
CA PRO A 93 -3.23 12.88 -15.27
C PRO A 93 -2.49 11.78 -14.51
N HIS A 94 -2.45 11.84 -13.17
CA HIS A 94 -1.78 10.82 -12.34
C HIS A 94 -2.56 9.50 -12.33
N THR A 95 -3.89 9.56 -12.37
CA THR A 95 -4.77 8.40 -12.52
C THR A 95 -4.57 7.75 -13.88
N ARG A 96 -4.49 8.57 -14.94
CA ARG A 96 -4.23 8.10 -16.30
C ARG A 96 -2.84 7.48 -16.45
N ILE A 97 -1.81 8.05 -15.82
CA ILE A 97 -0.47 7.45 -15.79
C ILE A 97 -0.54 6.01 -15.28
N TYR A 98 -1.16 5.78 -14.12
CA TYR A 98 -1.27 4.45 -13.54
C TYR A 98 -1.94 3.45 -14.50
N TYR A 99 -3.13 3.79 -15.02
CA TYR A 99 -3.86 2.88 -15.91
C TYR A 99 -3.22 2.70 -17.28
N THR A 100 -2.45 3.70 -17.75
CA THR A 100 -1.65 3.55 -18.98
C THR A 100 -0.54 2.53 -18.76
N LEU A 101 0.18 2.64 -17.63
CA LEU A 101 1.22 1.68 -17.29
C LEU A 101 0.67 0.28 -17.03
N GLU A 102 -0.51 0.19 -16.42
CA GLU A 102 -1.21 -1.09 -16.23
C GLU A 102 -1.57 -1.73 -17.57
N ALA A 103 -2.20 -0.97 -18.48
CA ALA A 103 -2.58 -1.46 -19.80
C ALA A 103 -1.38 -1.90 -20.65
N LEU A 104 -0.21 -1.28 -20.45
CA LEU A 104 1.04 -1.67 -21.10
C LEU A 104 1.76 -2.84 -20.40
N GLY A 105 1.31 -3.28 -19.23
CA GLY A 105 2.02 -4.26 -18.41
C GLY A 105 3.38 -3.76 -17.91
N LYS A 106 3.51 -2.45 -17.67
CA LYS A 106 4.76 -1.77 -17.34
C LYS A 106 4.85 -1.24 -15.91
N LEU A 107 3.79 -1.34 -15.10
CA LEU A 107 3.82 -0.89 -13.69
C LEU A 107 5.03 -1.45 -12.92
N ASP A 108 5.20 -2.77 -12.99
CA ASP A 108 6.26 -3.51 -12.27
C ASP A 108 7.56 -3.67 -13.08
N ALA A 109 7.65 -3.05 -14.25
CA ALA A 109 8.86 -3.11 -15.07
C ALA A 109 10.00 -2.43 -14.33
N LYS A 110 11.07 -3.19 -14.06
CA LYS A 110 12.24 -2.71 -13.33
C LYS A 110 13.31 -2.22 -14.28
N ASP A 111 13.95 -1.12 -13.91
CA ASP A 111 15.18 -0.67 -14.57
C ASP A 111 16.43 -1.36 -13.98
N ALA A 112 17.62 -0.96 -14.45
CA ALA A 112 18.90 -1.50 -14.02
C ALA A 112 19.22 -1.28 -12.53
N SER A 113 18.58 -0.31 -11.87
CA SER A 113 18.69 -0.08 -10.43
C SER A 113 17.70 -0.91 -9.60
N GLY A 114 16.84 -1.70 -10.27
CA GLY A 114 15.83 -2.53 -9.64
C GLY A 114 14.55 -1.79 -9.24
N LYS A 115 14.45 -0.50 -9.55
CA LYS A 115 13.26 0.34 -9.27
C LYS A 115 12.19 0.12 -10.33
N THR A 116 10.93 -0.01 -9.91
CA THR A 116 9.81 -0.19 -10.85
C THR A 116 9.45 1.13 -11.53
N LEU A 117 8.74 1.08 -12.67
CA LEU A 117 8.26 2.30 -13.31
C LEU A 117 7.22 3.03 -12.44
N HIS A 118 6.42 2.29 -11.66
CA HIS A 118 5.55 2.86 -10.63
C HIS A 118 6.35 3.71 -9.62
N ASP A 119 7.44 3.16 -9.09
CA ASP A 119 8.33 3.84 -8.14
C ASP A 119 9.05 5.04 -8.79
N ARG A 120 9.32 4.99 -10.10
CA ARG A 120 9.93 6.09 -10.86
C ARG A 120 8.97 7.26 -11.01
N VAL A 121 7.69 7.00 -11.26
CA VAL A 121 6.66 8.05 -11.29
C VAL A 121 6.59 8.74 -9.93
N PHE A 122 6.54 7.98 -8.83
CA PHE A 122 6.59 8.57 -7.49
C PHE A 122 7.83 9.46 -7.26
N ASP A 123 9.03 8.98 -7.59
CA ASP A 123 10.26 9.79 -7.48
C ASP A 123 10.18 11.09 -8.29
N GLN A 124 9.58 11.03 -9.47
CA GLN A 124 9.48 12.18 -10.35
C GLN A 124 8.66 13.31 -9.71
N LEU A 125 7.61 12.97 -8.96
CA LEU A 125 6.80 13.94 -8.23
C LEU A 125 7.46 14.39 -6.92
N HIS A 126 8.02 13.46 -6.13
CA HIS A 126 8.44 13.75 -4.74
C HIS A 126 9.91 14.10 -4.57
N LYS A 127 10.79 13.61 -5.45
CA LYS A 127 12.24 13.92 -5.41
C LYS A 127 12.65 14.95 -6.44
N ASN A 128 12.07 14.86 -7.64
CA ASN A 128 12.40 15.75 -8.75
C ASN A 128 11.44 16.94 -8.88
N TYR A 129 10.40 16.99 -8.04
CA TYR A 129 9.42 18.08 -7.97
C TYR A 129 8.79 18.44 -9.33
N ARG A 130 8.54 17.43 -10.18
CA ARG A 130 7.86 17.60 -11.46
C ARG A 130 6.39 17.25 -11.30
N SER A 131 5.51 18.14 -11.77
CA SER A 131 4.06 18.00 -11.56
C SER A 131 3.44 16.82 -12.29
N MET A 132 4.05 16.32 -13.37
CA MET A 132 3.52 15.20 -14.18
C MET A 132 2.05 15.38 -14.59
N SER A 133 1.69 16.61 -14.96
CA SER A 133 0.30 16.98 -15.30
C SER A 133 0.07 17.14 -16.81
N GLU A 134 1.11 17.49 -17.58
CA GLU A 134 1.01 17.68 -19.03
C GLU A 134 1.44 16.43 -19.79
N LEU A 135 0.64 15.99 -20.76
CA LEU A 135 0.89 14.74 -21.49
C LEU A 135 2.26 14.71 -22.16
N ASP A 136 2.74 15.84 -22.69
CA ASP A 136 4.05 15.90 -23.33
C ASP A 136 5.20 15.63 -22.36
N ASP A 137 5.14 16.20 -21.16
CA ASP A 137 6.16 15.98 -20.13
C ASP A 137 6.10 14.54 -19.60
N ILE A 138 4.89 14.02 -19.42
CA ILE A 138 4.68 12.63 -19.01
C ILE A 138 5.25 11.69 -20.07
N ALA A 139 4.91 11.87 -21.35
CA ALA A 139 5.33 10.97 -22.43
C ALA A 139 6.87 10.96 -22.60
N LYS A 140 7.51 12.14 -22.54
CA LYS A 140 8.98 12.24 -22.55
C LYS A 140 9.62 11.54 -21.35
N PHE A 141 9.04 11.68 -20.16
CA PHE A 141 9.50 10.96 -18.97
C PHE A 141 9.38 9.44 -19.17
N MET A 142 8.27 8.96 -19.72
CA MET A 142 8.06 7.53 -19.98
C MET A 142 9.06 6.99 -21.03
N ALA A 143 9.34 7.77 -22.08
CA ALA A 143 10.38 7.45 -23.06
C ALA A 143 11.77 7.34 -22.44
N ALA A 144 12.14 8.28 -21.56
CA ALA A 144 13.40 8.24 -20.82
C ALA A 144 13.51 7.02 -19.88
N ASN A 145 12.38 6.38 -19.55
CA ASN A 145 12.31 5.17 -18.72
C ASN A 145 11.92 3.91 -19.53
N GLY A 146 12.14 3.92 -20.86
CA GLY A 146 12.06 2.72 -21.70
C GLY A 146 10.65 2.31 -22.16
N VAL A 147 9.69 3.24 -22.13
CA VAL A 147 8.37 3.06 -22.76
C VAL A 147 8.35 3.78 -24.10
N ASP A 148 7.92 3.14 -25.18
CA ASP A 148 7.78 3.81 -26.47
C ASP A 148 6.82 5.02 -26.36
N GLU A 149 7.26 6.20 -26.79
CA GLU A 149 6.51 7.44 -26.57
C GLU A 149 5.17 7.42 -27.31
N LYS A 150 5.17 6.93 -28.56
CA LYS A 150 3.96 6.85 -29.37
C LYS A 150 2.97 5.87 -28.74
N GLN A 151 3.43 4.68 -28.37
CA GLN A 151 2.62 3.67 -27.70
C GLN A 151 2.05 4.19 -26.38
N PHE A 152 2.83 4.93 -25.60
CA PHE A 152 2.35 5.56 -24.37
C PHE A 152 1.22 6.55 -24.67
N ARG A 153 1.41 7.49 -25.61
CA ARG A 153 0.40 8.50 -25.97
C ARG A 153 -0.88 7.87 -26.51
N ASP A 154 -0.77 6.88 -27.37
CA ASP A 154 -1.91 6.16 -27.94
C ASP A 154 -2.69 5.43 -26.82
N THR A 155 -1.98 4.77 -25.91
CA THR A 155 -2.60 4.06 -24.78
C THR A 155 -3.20 5.02 -23.76
N TYR A 156 -2.52 6.11 -23.46
CA TYR A 156 -2.99 7.15 -22.55
C TYR A 156 -4.32 7.74 -23.02
N ASN A 157 -4.54 7.88 -24.32
CA ASN A 157 -5.79 8.39 -24.91
C ASN A 157 -6.82 7.31 -25.24
N SER A 158 -6.52 6.04 -24.93
CA SER A 158 -7.39 4.92 -25.27
C SER A 158 -8.72 4.94 -24.50
N PHE A 159 -9.70 4.25 -25.07
CA PHE A 159 -10.99 4.04 -24.42
C PHE A 159 -10.85 3.33 -23.07
N SER A 160 -9.98 2.33 -22.96
CA SER A 160 -9.80 1.55 -21.73
C SER A 160 -9.24 2.42 -20.59
N VAL A 161 -8.23 3.25 -20.87
CA VAL A 161 -7.69 4.19 -19.87
C VAL A 161 -8.76 5.19 -19.43
N ASN A 162 -9.52 5.77 -20.37
CA ASN A 162 -10.63 6.68 -20.04
C ASN A 162 -11.70 6.00 -19.17
N ALA A 163 -12.08 4.76 -19.49
CA ALA A 163 -13.06 4.00 -18.74
C ALA A 163 -12.56 3.68 -17.32
N ASN A 164 -11.30 3.26 -17.19
CA ASN A 164 -10.69 2.95 -15.89
C ASN A 164 -10.52 4.19 -15.01
N THR A 165 -10.13 5.34 -15.60
CA THR A 165 -10.07 6.62 -14.88
C THR A 165 -11.42 7.03 -14.31
N LYS A 166 -12.50 6.92 -15.09
CA LYS A 166 -13.87 7.18 -14.60
C LYS A 166 -14.30 6.18 -13.53
N ARG A 167 -13.97 4.90 -13.70
CA ARG A 167 -14.26 3.86 -12.73
C ARG A 167 -13.53 4.10 -11.40
N ALA A 168 -12.30 4.59 -11.44
CA ALA A 168 -11.53 4.91 -10.24
C ALA A 168 -12.21 6.00 -9.39
N ALA A 169 -12.70 7.07 -10.03
CA ALA A 169 -13.47 8.10 -9.36
C ALA A 169 -14.76 7.54 -8.74
N GLN A 170 -15.50 6.71 -9.48
CA GLN A 170 -16.70 6.04 -8.96
C GLN A 170 -16.42 5.15 -7.76
N LEU A 171 -15.31 4.39 -7.80
CA LEU A 171 -14.89 3.55 -6.68
C LEU A 171 -14.53 4.41 -5.47
N ALA A 172 -13.77 5.48 -5.63
CA ALA A 172 -13.45 6.39 -4.54
C ALA A 172 -14.73 6.94 -3.86
N ASP A 173 -15.74 7.33 -4.66
CA ASP A 173 -17.03 7.82 -4.16
C ASP A 173 -17.87 6.74 -3.45
N GLN A 174 -17.88 5.51 -3.98
CA GLN A 174 -18.60 4.37 -3.42
C GLN A 174 -18.00 3.93 -2.08
N TYR A 175 -16.68 3.90 -2.00
CA TYR A 175 -15.93 3.58 -0.79
C TYR A 175 -15.80 4.76 0.17
N LYS A 176 -16.34 5.94 -0.17
CA LYS A 176 -16.26 7.16 0.67
C LYS A 176 -14.81 7.53 1.03
N ILE A 177 -13.93 7.47 0.04
CA ILE A 177 -12.52 7.79 0.21
C ILE A 177 -12.34 9.30 0.28
N GLU A 178 -12.11 9.81 1.49
CA GLU A 178 -11.89 11.24 1.76
C GLU A 178 -10.40 11.62 1.84
N GLY A 179 -9.50 10.64 1.81
CA GLY A 179 -8.07 10.84 1.91
C GLY A 179 -7.26 9.60 1.53
N VAL A 180 -5.98 9.80 1.23
CA VAL A 180 -5.04 8.76 0.81
C VAL A 180 -3.70 8.86 1.56
N PRO A 181 -2.97 7.74 1.76
CA PRO A 181 -3.36 6.39 1.37
C PRO A 181 -4.45 5.83 2.29
N THR A 182 -5.42 5.14 1.69
CA THR A 182 -6.45 4.38 2.42
C THR A 182 -6.49 2.98 1.85
N VAL A 183 -6.42 1.97 2.69
CA VAL A 183 -6.47 0.56 2.28
C VAL A 183 -7.78 -0.05 2.77
N VAL A 184 -8.46 -0.78 1.90
CA VAL A 184 -9.74 -1.43 2.19
C VAL A 184 -9.60 -2.95 2.08
N VAL A 185 -9.92 -3.65 3.16
CA VAL A 185 -9.96 -5.11 3.24
C VAL A 185 -11.40 -5.59 3.09
N GLN A 186 -11.58 -6.57 2.21
CA GLN A 186 -12.85 -7.24 1.91
C GLN A 186 -14.01 -6.30 1.61
N GLY A 187 -13.74 -5.18 0.93
CA GLY A 187 -14.76 -4.21 0.55
C GLY A 187 -15.43 -3.49 1.72
N LYS A 188 -14.91 -3.64 2.96
CA LYS A 188 -15.65 -3.29 4.18
C LYS A 188 -14.81 -2.61 5.25
N TYR A 189 -13.57 -3.05 5.46
CA TYR A 189 -12.74 -2.56 6.57
C TYR A 189 -11.66 -1.64 6.04
N THR A 190 -11.65 -0.39 6.49
CA THR A 190 -10.68 0.61 6.00
C THR A 190 -9.63 0.90 7.07
N THR A 191 -8.39 1.06 6.67
CA THR A 191 -7.30 1.55 7.54
C THR A 191 -6.36 2.43 6.73
N SER A 192 -5.53 3.20 7.42
CA SER A 192 -4.52 4.06 6.85
C SER A 192 -3.37 4.23 7.86
N PRO A 193 -2.19 4.71 7.43
CA PRO A 193 -1.15 5.14 8.37
C PRO A 193 -1.63 6.17 9.39
N ALA A 194 -2.58 7.04 9.01
CA ALA A 194 -3.15 8.03 9.91
C ALA A 194 -4.04 7.38 10.97
N ASP A 195 -4.91 6.43 10.60
CA ASP A 195 -5.77 5.72 11.53
C ASP A 195 -4.95 4.83 12.51
N ALA A 196 -3.94 4.14 11.98
CA ALA A 196 -3.12 3.21 12.75
C ALA A 196 -1.86 3.85 13.38
N GLY A 197 -1.71 5.17 13.25
CA GLY A 197 -0.63 5.96 13.85
C GLY A 197 0.76 5.84 13.21
N SER A 198 0.97 4.91 12.26
CA SER A 198 2.21 4.80 11.48
C SER A 198 2.04 3.87 10.28
N ASN A 199 2.99 3.89 9.34
CA ASN A 199 3.05 2.92 8.22
C ASN A 199 3.10 1.47 8.74
N VAL A 200 3.91 1.20 9.77
CA VAL A 200 4.03 -0.13 10.38
C VAL A 200 2.73 -0.52 11.09
N GLY A 201 2.09 0.42 11.80
CA GLY A 201 0.79 0.19 12.44
C GLY A 201 -0.30 -0.16 11.43
N ALA A 202 -0.29 0.49 10.26
CA ALA A 202 -1.22 0.17 9.17
C ALA A 202 -0.98 -1.26 8.66
N ALA A 203 0.27 -1.67 8.42
CA ALA A 203 0.59 -3.03 8.01
C ALA A 203 0.15 -4.08 9.05
N GLN A 204 0.37 -3.82 10.34
CA GLN A 204 -0.11 -4.69 11.43
C GLN A 204 -1.63 -4.78 11.48
N THR A 205 -2.32 -3.67 11.20
CA THR A 205 -3.78 -3.63 11.11
C THR A 205 -4.29 -4.43 9.91
N LEU A 206 -3.60 -4.34 8.76
CA LEU A 206 -3.92 -5.14 7.59
C LEU A 206 -3.75 -6.65 7.84
N ASP A 207 -2.67 -7.06 8.49
CA ASP A 207 -2.45 -8.46 8.87
C ASP A 207 -3.62 -8.96 9.73
N TYR A 208 -3.99 -8.20 10.75
CA TYR A 208 -5.13 -8.53 11.61
C TYR A 208 -6.44 -8.67 10.82
N LEU A 209 -6.78 -7.68 9.99
CA LEU A 209 -8.04 -7.68 9.22
C LEU A 209 -8.10 -8.84 8.22
N VAL A 210 -7.02 -9.07 7.48
CA VAL A 210 -6.93 -10.20 6.54
C VAL A 210 -7.08 -11.53 7.28
N ASP A 211 -6.44 -11.70 8.44
CA ASP A 211 -6.58 -12.90 9.24
C ASP A 211 -8.00 -13.09 9.81
N GLN A 212 -8.67 -12.02 10.24
CA GLN A 212 -10.07 -12.13 10.68
C GLN A 212 -10.99 -12.58 9.55
N VAL A 213 -10.84 -11.99 8.35
CA VAL A 213 -11.63 -12.37 7.16
C VAL A 213 -11.32 -13.81 6.74
N ARG A 214 -10.04 -14.19 6.70
CA ARG A 214 -9.59 -15.55 6.39
C ARG A 214 -10.23 -16.60 7.31
N ASN A 215 -10.32 -16.27 8.59
CA ASN A 215 -10.90 -17.13 9.62
C ASN A 215 -12.42 -16.97 9.77
N ARG A 216 -13.08 -16.22 8.86
CA ARG A 216 -14.54 -15.98 8.86
C ARG A 216 -15.06 -15.37 10.17
N LYS A 217 -14.24 -14.55 10.82
CA LYS A 217 -14.58 -13.80 12.03
C LYS A 217 -15.07 -12.38 11.72
N MET A 218 -14.90 -11.94 10.48
CA MET A 218 -15.29 -10.63 9.94
C MET A 218 -15.80 -10.76 8.51
#